data_AF-A0A7S1MF60-F1
#
_entry.id   AF-A0A7S1MF60-F1
#
_cell.length_a   1.000
_cell.length_b   1.000
_cell.length_c   1.000
_cell.angle_alpha   90.00
_cell.angle_beta   90.00
_cell.angle_gamma   90.00
#
_symmetry.space_group_name_H-M   'P 1'
#
loop_
_entity.id
_entity.type
_entity.pdbx_description
1 polymer ?
#
loop_
_entity_poly.entity_id
_entity_poly.type
_entity_poly.pdbx_seq_one_letter_code
_entity_poly.pdbx_strand_id
1 'polypeptide(L)'
;PFGSPSRFTPVCVGPSEGVFGGRNYTTLSRLLAGAPNRSVLVKMDIEGSEFGVLSGLGEADWARIRSLHVEYHMNFGCLGAEEWAAVGRVLAVVRRNLAVVDAAAAYYPTECSLA
;
A
#
# COMPACT_ATOMS: atom_id res chain seq x y z
N PRO A 1 20.81 -13.86 6.29
CA PRO A 1 20.81 -12.92 7.43
C PRO A 1 19.65 -13.22 8.38
N PHE A 2 19.84 -14.24 9.23
CA PHE A 2 18.91 -14.60 10.31
C PHE A 2 19.35 -13.84 11.57
N GLY A 3 18.42 -13.23 12.31
CA GLY A 3 18.73 -12.60 13.60
C GLY A 3 18.37 -11.12 13.77
N SER A 4 17.72 -10.48 12.80
CA SER A 4 17.07 -9.19 13.09
C SER A 4 15.92 -9.43 14.06
N PRO A 5 15.85 -8.76 15.23
CA PRO A 5 14.71 -8.89 16.12
C PRO A 5 13.44 -8.46 15.38
N SER A 6 12.62 -9.42 14.97
CA SER A 6 11.33 -9.16 14.34
C SER A 6 10.27 -8.98 15.42
N ARG A 7 9.63 -7.82 15.46
CA ARG A 7 8.46 -7.58 16.30
C ARG A 7 7.20 -7.67 15.44
N PHE A 8 6.48 -8.78 15.56
CA PHE A 8 5.16 -8.88 14.95
C PHE A 8 4.17 -8.01 15.74
N THR A 9 3.40 -7.18 15.02
CA THR A 9 2.36 -6.32 15.61
C THR A 9 1.04 -6.63 14.89
N PRO A 10 0.08 -7.32 15.52
CA PRO A 10 -1.19 -7.66 14.91
C PRO A 10 -2.14 -6.45 14.92
N VAL A 11 -1.84 -5.43 14.11
CA VAL A 11 -2.67 -4.22 13.95
C VAL A 11 -3.09 -4.09 12.50
N CYS A 12 -4.34 -3.69 12.26
CA CYS A 12 -4.80 -3.42 10.91
C CYS A 12 -4.28 -2.04 10.47
N VAL A 13 -3.93 -1.89 9.20
CA VAL A 13 -3.45 -0.62 8.65
C VAL A 13 -4.45 -0.13 7.62
N GLY A 14 -4.90 1.11 7.78
CA GLY A 14 -5.89 1.74 6.92
C GLY A 14 -5.53 3.18 6.55
N PRO A 15 -6.36 3.83 5.71
CA PRO A 15 -6.18 5.24 5.35
C PRO A 15 -6.37 6.20 6.54
N SER A 16 -7.08 5.76 7.58
CA SER A 16 -7.34 6.52 8.80
C SER A 16 -7.32 5.60 10.03
N GLU A 17 -7.14 6.18 11.20
CA GLU A 17 -7.29 5.46 12.47
C GLU A 17 -8.76 5.27 12.82
N GLY A 18 -9.10 4.17 13.50
CA GLY A 18 -10.46 3.92 13.94
C GLY A 18 -10.77 2.46 14.20
N VAL A 19 -12.05 2.16 14.41
CA VAL A 19 -12.56 0.80 14.56
C VAL A 19 -13.48 0.50 13.38
N PHE A 20 -13.12 -0.49 12.57
CA PHE A 20 -13.90 -0.93 11.42
C PHE A 20 -14.13 -2.43 11.50
N GLY A 21 -15.40 -2.87 11.44
CA GLY A 21 -15.75 -4.29 11.57
C GLY A 21 -15.25 -4.92 12.89
N GLY A 22 -15.20 -4.14 13.97
CA GLY A 22 -14.70 -4.62 15.28
C GLY A 22 -13.18 -4.75 15.39
N ARG A 23 -12.41 -4.32 14.39
CA ARG A 23 -10.94 -4.34 14.40
C ARG A 23 -10.38 -2.93 14.52
N ASN A 24 -9.29 -2.78 15.28
CA ASN A 24 -8.57 -1.52 15.41
C ASN A 24 -7.65 -1.31 14.22
N TYR A 25 -7.75 -0.11 13.62
CA TYR A 25 -6.91 0.34 12.52
C TYR A 25 -6.00 1.48 12.98
N THR A 26 -4.75 1.43 12.52
CA THR A 26 -3.80 2.54 12.56
C THR A 26 -3.43 2.98 11.15
N THR A 27 -2.66 4.05 11.01
CA THR A 27 -2.14 4.51 9.72
C THR A 27 -0.69 4.09 9.52
N LEU A 28 -0.29 3.95 8.25
CA LEU A 28 1.12 3.74 7.92
C LEU A 28 1.99 4.93 8.37
N SER A 29 1.48 6.17 8.29
CA SER A 29 2.17 7.36 8.80
C SER A 29 2.53 7.22 10.29
N ARG A 30 1.60 6.73 11.12
CA ARG A 30 1.87 6.46 12.54
C ARG A 30 2.94 5.39 12.74
N LEU A 31 2.93 4.33 11.93
CA LEU A 31 3.94 3.27 12.02
C LEU A 31 5.33 3.73 11.55
N LEU A 32 5.38 4.69 10.63
CA LEU A 32 6.62 5.31 10.16
C LEU A 32 7.13 6.41 11.10
N ALA A 33 6.32 6.88 12.06
CA ALA A 33 6.68 7.99 12.92
C ALA A 33 7.97 7.69 13.71
N GLY A 34 8.91 8.65 13.67
CA GLY A 34 10.20 8.53 14.35
C GLY A 34 11.25 7.69 13.63
N ALA A 35 10.91 7.03 12.51
CA ALA A 35 11.93 6.35 11.71
C ALA A 35 12.86 7.37 11.02
N PRO A 36 14.18 7.13 10.97
CA PRO A 36 15.10 7.95 10.18
C PRO A 36 14.77 7.94 8.69
N ASN A 37 15.21 8.98 7.98
CA ASN A 37 15.07 9.02 6.52
C ASN A 37 15.74 7.81 5.85
N ARG A 38 15.08 7.25 4.84
CA ARG A 38 15.57 6.08 4.07
C ARG A 38 15.98 4.88 4.94
N SER A 39 15.26 4.63 6.04
CA SER A 39 15.52 3.49 6.93
C SER A 39 14.48 2.38 6.83
N VAL A 40 13.30 2.66 6.27
CA VAL A 40 12.17 1.71 6.27
C VAL A 40 12.04 0.98 4.94
N LEU A 41 11.81 -0.33 5.00
CA LEU A 41 11.38 -1.16 3.88
C LEU A 41 9.92 -1.52 4.09
N VAL A 42 9.08 -1.29 3.08
CA VAL A 42 7.65 -1.60 3.14
C VAL A 42 7.35 -2.66 2.09
N LYS A 43 6.74 -3.79 2.50
CA LYS A 43 6.11 -4.75 1.59
C LYS A 43 4.60 -4.71 1.82
N MET A 44 3.84 -4.51 0.75
CA MET A 44 2.39 -4.56 0.76
C MET A 44 1.87 -5.57 -0.26
N ASP A 45 0.76 -6.17 0.10
CA ASP A 45 -0.05 -7.04 -0.74
C ASP A 45 -1.47 -6.47 -0.67
N ILE A 46 -1.91 -5.81 -1.76
CA ILE A 46 -3.11 -4.98 -1.78
C ILE A 46 -4.20 -5.71 -2.55
N GLU A 47 -5.31 -6.01 -1.88
CA GLU A 47 -6.43 -6.79 -2.43
C GLU A 47 -7.73 -5.98 -2.53
N GLY A 48 -7.77 -4.78 -1.92
CA GLY A 48 -8.91 -3.88 -2.01
C GLY A 48 -8.69 -2.61 -1.20
N SER A 49 -9.25 -2.53 0.00
CA SER A 49 -9.29 -1.28 0.78
C SER A 49 -7.90 -0.69 1.12
N GLU A 50 -6.83 -1.48 0.99
CA GLU A 50 -5.45 -1.08 1.27
C GLU A 50 -4.91 -0.04 0.27
N PHE A 51 -5.54 0.15 -0.91
CA PHE A 51 -5.17 1.23 -1.85
C PHE A 51 -5.15 2.61 -1.16
N GLY A 52 -6.05 2.84 -0.19
CA GLY A 52 -6.13 4.10 0.55
C GLY A 52 -4.93 4.37 1.47
N VAL A 53 -4.19 3.34 1.91
CA VAL A 53 -3.10 3.47 2.88
C VAL A 53 -1.98 4.36 2.34
N LEU A 54 -1.60 4.18 1.07
CA LEU A 54 -0.54 4.97 0.44
C LEU A 54 -0.98 6.40 0.11
N SER A 55 -2.28 6.62 -0.06
CA SER A 55 -2.84 7.95 -0.38
C SER A 55 -2.75 8.92 0.81
N GLY A 56 -2.72 8.40 2.03
CA GLY A 56 -2.62 9.21 3.25
C GLY A 56 -1.20 9.63 3.64
N LEU A 57 -0.18 9.22 2.88
CA LEU A 57 1.22 9.53 3.21
C LEU A 57 1.63 10.93 2.79
N GLY A 58 2.20 11.70 3.72
CA GLY A 58 2.82 12.98 3.45
C GLY A 58 4.28 12.87 3.00
N GLU A 59 4.88 13.98 2.58
CA GLU A 59 6.29 14.03 2.13
C GLU A 59 7.26 13.47 3.17
N ALA A 60 7.04 13.80 4.45
CA ALA A 60 7.86 13.33 5.56
C ALA A 60 7.80 11.80 5.72
N ASP A 61 6.67 11.17 5.38
CA ASP A 61 6.54 9.72 5.44
C ASP A 61 7.28 9.05 4.28
N TRP A 62 7.14 9.59 3.07
CA TRP A 62 7.88 9.14 1.89
C TRP A 62 9.40 9.25 2.07
N ALA A 63 9.89 10.28 2.77
CA ALA A 63 11.31 10.45 3.06
C ALA A 63 11.90 9.33 3.94
N ARG A 64 11.07 8.69 4.78
CA ARG A 64 11.47 7.58 5.67
C ARG A 64 11.56 6.24 4.93
N ILE A 65 10.75 6.07 3.89
CA ILE A 65 10.72 4.86 3.08
C ILE A 65 11.97 4.83 2.18
N ARG A 66 12.79 3.81 2.37
CA ARG A 66 13.92 3.48 1.48
C ARG A 66 13.47 2.72 0.25
N SER A 67 12.57 1.74 0.44
CA SER A 67 12.06 0.88 -0.62
C SER A 67 10.64 0.48 -0.30
N LEU A 68 9.81 0.47 -1.35
CA LEU A 68 8.43 -0.01 -1.34
C LEU A 68 8.33 -1.15 -2.35
N HIS A 69 7.92 -2.32 -1.90
CA HIS A 69 7.56 -3.44 -2.74
C HIS A 69 6.06 -3.67 -2.59
N VAL A 70 5.31 -3.50 -3.67
CA VAL A 70 3.84 -3.52 -3.63
C VAL A 70 3.32 -4.44 -4.71
N GLU A 71 2.34 -5.24 -4.34
CA GLU A 71 1.58 -6.09 -5.25
C GLU A 71 0.13 -5.60 -5.22
N TYR A 72 -0.44 -5.39 -6.41
CA TYR A 72 -1.79 -4.87 -6.57
C TYR A 72 -2.64 -5.96 -7.22
N HIS A 73 -3.60 -6.49 -6.48
CA HIS A 73 -4.56 -7.46 -6.99
C HIS A 73 -5.79 -6.72 -7.51
N MET A 74 -6.13 -6.98 -8.77
CA MET A 74 -7.27 -6.40 -9.48
C MET A 74 -8.27 -7.48 -9.91
N ASN A 75 -8.16 -8.68 -9.33
CA ASN A 75 -8.88 -9.89 -9.73
C ASN A 75 -9.95 -10.34 -8.72
N PHE A 76 -10.16 -9.60 -7.61
CA PHE A 76 -11.23 -9.84 -6.64
C PHE A 76 -12.61 -9.33 -7.12
N GLY A 77 -12.78 -9.16 -8.42
CA GLY A 77 -13.97 -8.61 -9.07
C GLY A 77 -13.57 -7.79 -10.30
N CYS A 78 -14.56 -7.20 -10.97
CA CYS A 78 -14.32 -6.25 -12.04
C CYS A 78 -14.35 -4.83 -11.47
N LEU A 79 -13.18 -4.19 -11.47
CA LEU A 79 -13.06 -2.80 -11.03
C LEU A 79 -13.91 -1.89 -11.94
N GLY A 80 -14.79 -1.12 -11.33
CA GLY A 80 -15.53 -0.06 -11.98
C GLY A 80 -14.64 1.16 -12.27
N ALA A 81 -15.20 2.14 -12.99
CA ALA A 81 -14.46 3.34 -13.41
C ALA A 81 -13.87 4.13 -12.22
N GLU A 82 -14.61 4.25 -11.11
CA GLU A 82 -14.15 4.98 -9.93
C GLU A 82 -12.97 4.28 -9.23
N GLU A 83 -13.00 2.95 -9.18
CA GLU A 83 -11.95 2.13 -8.58
C GLU A 83 -10.68 2.19 -9.44
N TRP A 84 -10.81 2.08 -10.77
CA TRP A 84 -9.69 2.32 -11.69
C TRP A 84 -9.08 3.70 -11.52
N ALA A 85 -9.91 4.72 -11.38
CA ALA A 85 -9.44 6.08 -11.12
C ALA A 85 -8.70 6.17 -9.77
N ALA A 86 -9.17 5.47 -8.73
CA ALA A 86 -8.50 5.40 -7.44
C ALA A 86 -7.12 4.72 -7.53
N VAL A 87 -7.03 3.59 -8.23
CA VAL A 87 -5.75 2.92 -8.46
C VAL A 87 -4.79 3.83 -9.22
N GLY A 88 -5.25 4.50 -10.28
CA GLY A 88 -4.45 5.46 -11.03
C GLY A 88 -3.88 6.58 -10.15
N ARG A 89 -4.67 7.11 -9.21
CA ARG A 89 -4.20 8.13 -8.26
C ARG A 89 -3.11 7.59 -7.33
N VAL A 90 -3.26 6.37 -6.82
CA VAL A 90 -2.25 5.73 -5.94
C VAL A 90 -0.95 5.51 -6.69
N LEU A 91 -1.01 4.93 -7.89
CA LEU A 91 0.18 4.71 -8.72
C LEU A 91 0.89 6.03 -9.06
N ALA A 92 0.14 7.10 -9.31
CA ALA A 92 0.71 8.42 -9.52
C ALA A 92 1.42 8.98 -8.26
N VAL A 93 0.86 8.78 -7.07
CA VAL A 93 1.51 9.14 -5.80
C VAL A 93 2.83 8.39 -5.63
N VAL A 94 2.83 7.07 -5.84
CA VAL A 94 4.03 6.25 -5.70
C VAL A 94 5.11 6.70 -6.68
N ARG A 95 4.76 6.86 -7.97
CA ARG A 95 5.69 7.30 -9.03
C ARG A 95 6.31 8.67 -8.77
N ARG A 96 5.59 9.58 -8.09
CA ARG A 96 6.13 10.90 -7.73
C ARG A 96 7.18 10.84 -6.62
N ASN A 97 7.11 9.85 -5.74
CA ASN A 97 7.94 9.78 -4.53
C ASN A 97 9.07 8.74 -4.61
N LEU A 98 8.93 7.74 -5.48
CA LEU A 98 9.88 6.64 -5.64
C LEU A 98 10.11 6.31 -7.11
N ALA A 99 11.34 5.97 -7.46
CA ALA A 99 11.66 5.40 -8.76
C ALA A 99 11.23 3.93 -8.82
N VAL A 100 10.60 3.53 -9.93
CA VAL A 100 10.28 2.13 -10.21
C VAL A 100 11.55 1.44 -10.69
N VAL A 101 12.01 0.44 -9.95
CA VAL A 101 13.24 -0.33 -10.27
C VAL A 101 12.90 -1.62 -11.01
N ASP A 102 11.78 -2.25 -10.64
CA ASP A 102 11.30 -3.49 -11.24
C ASP A 102 9.77 -3.52 -11.21
N ALA A 103 9.17 -4.22 -12.17
CA ALA A 103 7.73 -4.41 -12.27
C ALA A 103 7.41 -5.69 -13.04
N ALA A 104 6.44 -6.45 -12.53
CA ALA A 104 5.86 -7.61 -13.20
C ALA A 104 4.33 -7.48 -13.18
N ALA A 105 3.68 -8.05 -14.19
CA ALA A 105 2.23 -8.16 -14.27
C ALA A 105 1.85 -9.58 -14.66
N ALA A 106 0.84 -10.13 -13.98
CA ALA A 106 0.24 -11.41 -14.29
C ALA A 106 -1.25 -11.21 -14.59
N TYR A 107 -1.76 -11.99 -15.54
CA TYR A 107 -3.14 -11.89 -16.01
C TYR A 107 -3.82 -13.23 -15.78
N TYR A 108 -4.97 -13.20 -15.11
CA TYR A 108 -5.85 -14.36 -14.98
C TYR A 108 -6.90 -14.32 -16.11
N PRO A 109 -7.32 -15.47 -16.66
CA PRO A 109 -8.19 -15.54 -17.84
C PRO A 109 -9.64 -15.08 -17.62
N THR A 110 -9.99 -14.58 -16.44
CA THR A 110 -11.30 -13.98 -16.17
C THR A 110 -11.42 -12.64 -16.89
N GLU A 111 -12.15 -12.62 -18.00
CA GLU A 111 -12.48 -11.39 -18.71
C GLU A 111 -13.44 -10.54 -17.88
N CYS A 112 -12.99 -9.36 -17.48
CA CYS A 112 -13.89 -8.29 -17.08
C CYS A 112 -14.41 -7.61 -18.34
N SER A 113 -15.62 -7.95 -18.76
CA SER A 113 -16.32 -7.16 -19.77
C SER A 113 -16.59 -5.77 -19.18
N LEU A 114 -15.87 -4.76 -19.66
CA LEU A 114 -16.25 -3.37 -19.43
C LEU A 114 -17.64 -3.19 -20.07
N ALA A 115 -18.68 -3.24 -19.24
CA ALA A 115 -20.06 -2.92 -19.63
C ALA A 115 -20.30 -1.42 -19.57
#